data_AF-A0A957MAZ6-F1
#
_entry.id   AF-A0A957MAZ6-F1
#
_cell.length_a   1.000
_cell.length_b   1.000
_cell.length_c   1.000
_cell.angle_alpha   90.00
_cell.angle_beta   90.00
_cell.angle_gamma   90.00
#
_symmetry.space_group_name_H-M   'P 1'
#
loop_
_entity.id
_entity.type
_entity.pdbx_description
1 polymer ?
#
loop_
_entity_poly.entity_id
_entity_poly.type
_entity_poly.pdbx_seq_one_letter_code
_entity_poly.pdbx_strand_id
1 'polypeptide(L)' 'TRLAIGDAIIEVTAQPHTGCQKFRARFGTDAFKFVNSPAGMEMHLRGINAKVVQPGTIRMGDTVSKI' A
#
# COMPACT_ATOMS: atom_id res chain seq x y z
N THR A 1 5.49 10.14 2.84
CA THR A 1 6.56 9.37 3.53
C THR A 1 7.46 8.74 2.51
N ARG A 2 8.78 8.74 2.73
CA ARG A 2 9.75 7.98 1.92
C ARG A 2 10.22 6.74 2.66
N LEU A 3 10.36 5.65 1.93
CA LEU A 3 10.79 4.35 2.44
C LEU A 3 11.95 3.85 1.58
N ALA A 4 13.03 3.40 2.22
CA ALA A 4 14.10 2.65 1.59
C ALA A 4 13.77 1.15 1.65
N ILE A 5 14.03 0.45 0.56
CA ILE A 5 13.88 -1.01 0.43
C ILE A 5 15.00 -1.49 -0.50
N GLY A 6 15.96 -2.27 0.03
CA GLY A 6 17.15 -2.65 -0.74
C GLY A 6 17.86 -1.40 -1.27
N ASP A 7 18.09 -1.35 -2.59
CA ASP A 7 18.71 -0.19 -3.27
C ASP A 7 17.68 0.87 -3.75
N ALA A 8 16.39 0.61 -3.57
CA ALA A 8 15.30 1.43 -4.08
C ALA A 8 14.73 2.39 -3.03
N ILE A 9 14.23 3.54 -3.48
CA ILE A 9 13.45 4.47 -2.66
C ILE A 9 12.07 4.67 -3.27
N ILE A 10 11.03 4.48 -2.45
CA ILE A 10 9.64 4.73 -2.82
C ILE A 10 9.04 5.85 -1.96
N GLU A 11 8.11 6.61 -2.54
CA GLU A 11 7.38 7.67 -1.87
C GLU A 11 5.89 7.33 -1.86
N VAL A 12 5.31 7.27 -0.65
CA VAL A 12 3.87 7.09 -0.45
C VAL A 12 3.11 8.26 -1.08
N THR A 13 2.13 7.95 -1.93
CA THR A 13 1.34 8.97 -2.62
C THR A 13 0.10 9.37 -1.82
N ALA A 14 -0.46 10.54 -2.10
CA ALA A 14 -1.67 11.02 -1.45
C ALA A 14 -2.94 10.27 -1.88
N GLN A 15 -2.90 9.57 -3.03
CA GLN A 15 -4.06 8.85 -3.53
C GLN A 15 -4.33 7.61 -2.68
N PRO A 16 -5.51 7.49 -2.06
CA PRO A 16 -5.84 6.34 -1.22
C PRO A 16 -5.91 5.06 -2.05
N HIS A 17 -5.51 3.93 -1.46
CA HIS A 17 -5.66 2.62 -2.05
C HIS A 17 -6.92 1.95 -1.49
N THR A 18 -8.05 2.15 -2.15
CA THR A 18 -9.34 1.58 -1.73
C THR A 18 -9.57 0.21 -2.36
N GLY A 19 -10.45 -0.59 -1.74
CA GLY A 19 -10.94 -1.83 -2.33
C GLY A 19 -11.73 -1.54 -3.60
N CYS A 20 -11.35 -2.16 -4.72
CA CYS A 20 -12.05 -2.04 -6.00
C CYS A 20 -13.02 -3.21 -6.25
N GLN A 21 -13.72 -3.22 -7.40
CA GLN A 21 -14.61 -4.34 -7.75
C GLN A 21 -13.89 -5.69 -7.79
N LYS A 22 -12.63 -5.73 -8.25
CA LYS A 22 -11.82 -6.97 -8.24
C LYS A 22 -11.53 -7.46 -6.82
N PHE A 23 -11.29 -6.52 -5.90
CA PHE A 23 -11.10 -6.85 -4.48
C PHE A 23 -12.38 -7.46 -3.90
N ARG A 24 -13.54 -6.85 -4.17
CA ARG A 24 -14.84 -7.38 -3.76
C ARG A 24 -15.11 -8.78 -4.33
N ALA A 25 -14.79 -9.01 -5.60
CA ALA A 25 -14.98 -10.32 -6.22
C ALA A 25 -14.09 -11.41 -5.61
N ARG A 26 -12.87 -11.07 -5.16
CA ARG A 26 -11.93 -12.02 -4.56
C ARG A 26 -12.19 -12.29 -3.08
N PHE A 27 -12.56 -11.26 -2.32
CA PHE A 27 -12.62 -11.33 -0.86
C PHE A 27 -14.03 -11.15 -0.28
N GLY A 28 -15.04 -10.89 -1.13
CA GLY A 28 -16.43 -10.72 -0.72
C GLY A 28 -16.81 -9.28 -0.35
N THR A 29 -18.11 -9.09 -0.14
CA THR A 29 -18.70 -7.77 0.14
C THR A 29 -18.32 -7.25 1.53
N ASP A 30 -18.20 -8.13 2.52
CA ASP A 30 -17.91 -7.72 3.90
C ASP A 30 -16.47 -7.22 4.03
N ALA A 31 -15.51 -7.94 3.43
CA ALA A 31 -14.12 -7.47 3.34
C ALA A 31 -14.03 -6.13 2.60
N PHE A 32 -14.76 -5.97 1.49
CA PHE A 32 -14.83 -4.70 0.75
C PHE A 32 -15.35 -3.55 1.62
N LYS A 33 -16.46 -3.75 2.35
CA LYS A 33 -17.02 -2.74 3.25
C LYS A 33 -16.07 -2.42 4.41
N PHE A 34 -15.41 -3.44 4.96
CA PHE A 34 -14.49 -3.30 6.08
C PHE A 34 -13.30 -2.41 5.71
N VAL A 35 -12.58 -2.72 4.62
CA VAL A 35 -11.40 -1.93 4.21
C VAL A 35 -11.75 -0.54 3.68
N ASN A 36 -12.97 -0.34 3.17
CA ASN A 36 -13.47 0.96 2.67
C ASN A 36 -14.28 1.75 3.72
N SER A 37 -14.39 1.26 4.96
CA SER A 37 -14.98 2.05 6.04
C SER A 37 -14.11 3.26 6.37
N PRO A 38 -14.65 4.35 6.97
CA PRO A 38 -13.84 5.50 7.37
C PRO A 38 -12.63 5.12 8.23
N ALA A 39 -12.84 4.26 9.23
CA ALA A 39 -11.76 3.74 10.08
C ALA A 39 -10.78 2.85 9.29
N GLY A 40 -11.29 2.01 8.38
CA GLY A 40 -10.45 1.16 7.53
C GLY A 40 -9.55 1.95 6.58
N MET A 41 -10.06 3.07 6.06
CA MET A 41 -9.29 3.99 5.23
C MET A 41 -8.23 4.74 6.05
N GLU A 42 -8.58 5.24 7.24
CA GLU A 42 -7.63 5.92 8.14
C GLU A 42 -6.46 5.01 8.54
N MET A 43 -6.74 3.74 8.82
CA MET A 43 -5.73 2.72 9.11
C MET A 43 -5.04 2.13 7.86
N HIS A 44 -5.46 2.54 6.65
CA HIS A 44 -4.95 2.01 5.38
C HIS A 44 -5.05 0.47 5.28
N LEU A 45 -6.16 -0.14 5.71
CA LEU A 45 -6.30 -1.61 5.81
C LEU A 45 -6.21 -2.36 4.48
N ARG A 46 -6.46 -1.68 3.35
CA ARG A 46 -6.22 -2.25 2.02
C ARG A 46 -4.75 -2.16 1.60
N GLY A 47 -3.99 -1.26 2.20
CA GLY A 47 -2.62 -0.89 1.84
C GLY A 47 -2.51 0.57 1.41
N ILE A 48 -1.35 0.93 0.87
CA ILE A 48 -1.04 2.28 0.39
C ILE A 48 -0.51 2.20 -1.04
N ASN A 49 -0.62 3.32 -1.77
CA ASN A 49 0.06 3.49 -3.05
C ASN A 49 1.40 4.19 -2.84
N ALA A 50 2.40 3.80 -3.62
CA ALA A 50 3.69 4.47 -3.64
C ALA A 50 4.22 4.55 -5.08
N LYS A 51 5.05 5.56 -5.34
CA LYS A 51 5.78 5.71 -6.61
C LYS A 51 7.27 5.51 -6.35
N VAL A 52 7.99 5.01 -7.35
CA VAL A 52 9.45 4.90 -7.31
C VAL A 52 10.04 6.31 -7.50
N VAL A 53 10.87 6.74 -6.57
CA VAL A 53 11.62 8.01 -6.68
C VAL A 53 13.11 7.78 -6.91
N GLN A 54 13.62 6.60 -6.56
CA GLN A 54 14.93 6.10 -6.96
C GLN A 54 14.79 4.64 -7.41
N PRO A 55 15.17 4.29 -8.65
CA PRO A 55 15.19 2.90 -9.09
C PRO A 55 16.29 2.12 -8.36
N GLY A 56 16.07 0.84 -8.11
CA GLY A 56 17.02 -0.04 -7.44
C GLY A 56 16.55 -1.48 -7.45
N THR A 57 17.43 -2.39 -7.02
CA THR A 57 17.09 -3.80 -6.88
C THR A 57 16.54 -4.05 -5.48
N ILE A 58 15.47 -4.83 -5.40
CA ILE A 58 14.91 -5.34 -4.15
C ILE A 58 14.98 -6.87 -4.14
N ARG A 59 15.15 -7.46 -2.96
CA ARG A 59 15.21 -8.90 -2.72
C ARG A 59 14.30 -9.28 -1.56
N MET A 60 13.87 -10.54 -1.53
CA MET A 60 13.16 -11.06 -0.37
C MET A 60 14.05 -10.96 0.88
N GLY A 61 13.50 -10.45 1.97
CA GLY A 61 14.23 -10.22 3.22
C GLY A 61 14.82 -8.82 3.37
N ASP A 62 14.77 -7.97 2.34
CA ASP A 62 15.20 -6.58 2.47
C ASP A 62 14.36 -5.86 3.53
N THR A 63 15.06 -5.14 4.42
CA THR A 63 14.40 -4.34 5.46
C THR A 63 13.79 -3.09 4.85
N VAL A 64 12.56 -2.78 5.25
CA VAL A 64 11.89 -1.52 4.92
C VAL A 64 12.15 -0.53 6.05
N SER A 65 12.79 0.60 5.74
CA SER A 65 13.06 1.66 6.71
C SER A 65 12.55 3.01 6.23
N LYS A 66 12.05 3.83 7.16
CA LYS A 66 11.73 5.22 6.88
C LYS A 66 13.01 6.03 6.72
N ILE A 67 13.03 6.92 5.73
CA ILE A 67 14.09 7.91 5.48
C ILE A 67 13.62 9.28 5.93
#